data_AF-A0A154PJZ8-F1
#
_entry.id   AF-A0A154PJZ8-F1
#
_cell.length_a   1.000
_cell.length_b   1.000
_cell.length_c   1.000
_cell.angle_alpha   90.00
_cell.angle_beta   90.00
_cell.angle_gamma   90.00
#
_symmetry.space_group_name_H-M   'P 1'
#
loop_
_entity.id
_entity.type
_entity.pdbx_description
1 polymer ?
#
loop_
_entity_poly.entity_id
_entity_poly.type
_entity_poly.pdbx_seq_one_letter_code
_entity_poly.pdbx_strand_id
1 'polypeptide(L)' 'MKLIDTLYNQVPAFTDIFDEETWYIFVACFVAGTFLVAFILSKFITLKPVE' A
#
# COMPACT_ATOMS: atom_id res chain seq x y z
N MET A 1 -20.95 -18.93 -3.30
CA MET A 1 -21.47 -17.99 -2.28
C MET A 1 -20.96 -18.29 -0.88
N LYS A 2 -21.05 -19.51 -0.34
CA LYS A 2 -20.59 -19.80 1.05
C LYS A 2 -19.12 -19.43 1.37
N LEU A 3 -18.19 -19.58 0.43
CA LEU A 3 -16.78 -19.24 0.65
C LEU A 3 -16.53 -17.73 0.74
N ILE A 4 -17.26 -16.94 -0.06
CA ILE A 4 -17.15 -15.48 -0.10
C ILE A 4 -17.71 -14.86 1.18
N ASP A 5 -18.85 -15.37 1.67
CA ASP A 5 -19.43 -14.90 2.93
C ASP A 5 -18.54 -15.23 4.14
N THR A 6 -17.84 -16.37 4.12
CA THR A 6 -16.93 -16.73 5.23
C THR A 6 -15.68 -15.86 5.23
N LEU A 7 -15.14 -15.50 4.05
CA LEU A 7 -14.02 -14.59 3.92
C LEU A 7 -14.39 -13.15 4.30
N TYR A 8 -15.57 -12.66 3.89
CA TYR A 8 -16.04 -11.33 4.26
C TYR A 8 -16.29 -11.18 5.78
N ASN A 9 -16.80 -12.22 6.44
CA ASN A 9 -16.99 -12.20 7.91
C ASN A 9 -15.67 -12.29 8.71
N GLN A 10 -14.58 -12.71 8.06
CA GLN A 10 -13.25 -12.83 8.70
C GLN A 10 -12.37 -11.61 8.45
N VAL A 11 -12.73 -10.75 7.50
CA VAL A 11 -12.01 -9.51 7.24
C VAL A 11 -12.67 -8.41 8.08
N PRO A 12 -12.03 -7.97 9.18
CA PRO A 12 -12.56 -6.86 9.96
C PRO A 12 -12.75 -5.64 9.07
N ALA A 13 -13.77 -4.83 9.36
CA ALA A 13 -14.00 -3.63 8.58
C ALA A 13 -12.75 -2.74 8.66
N PHE A 14 -12.47 -2.00 7.59
CA PHE A 14 -11.28 -1.16 7.51
C PHE A 14 -11.15 -0.20 8.71
N THR A 15 -12.29 0.30 9.19
CA THR A 15 -12.43 1.16 10.37
C THR A 15 -12.23 0.42 11.70
N ASP A 16 -12.37 -0.90 11.73
CA ASP A 16 -12.08 -1.72 12.92
C ASP A 16 -10.58 -2.04 13.04
N ILE A 17 -9.83 -1.92 11.92
CA ILE A 17 -8.38 -2.15 11.88
C ILE A 17 -7.63 -0.84 12.12
N PHE A 18 -8.15 0.29 11.62
CA PHE A 18 -7.50 1.58 11.66
C PHE A 18 -8.40 2.66 12.28
N ASP A 19 -7.92 3.25 13.37
CA ASP A 19 -8.41 4.52 13.86
C ASP A 19 -7.97 5.67 12.93
N GLU A 20 -8.71 6.79 12.96
CA GLU A 20 -8.47 7.96 12.09
C GLU A 20 -7.01 8.44 12.12
N GLU A 21 -6.42 8.57 13.31
CA GLU A 21 -5.02 8.97 13.47
C GLU A 21 -4.05 7.95 12.85
N THR A 22 -4.27 6.66 13.11
CA THR A 22 -3.40 5.58 12.62
C THR A 22 -3.50 5.45 11.09
N TRP A 23 -4.69 5.71 10.53
CA TRP A 23 -4.89 5.75 9.08
C TRP A 23 -4.05 6.83 8.42
N TYR A 24 -4.06 8.05 8.94
CA TYR A 24 -3.24 9.14 8.37
C TYR A 24 -1.75 8.84 8.47
N ILE A 25 -1.28 8.27 9.58
CA ILE A 25 0.13 7.86 9.74
C ILE A 25 0.48 6.77 8.72
N PHE A 26 -0.38 5.76 8.55
CA PHE A 26 -0.18 4.70 7.57
C PHE A 26 -0.06 5.27 6.15
N VAL A 27 -0.99 6.15 5.74
CA VAL A 27 -0.97 6.77 4.41
C VAL A 27 0.30 7.61 4.23
N ALA A 28 0.69 8.40 5.22
CA ALA A 28 1.91 9.19 5.16
C ALA A 28 3.16 8.31 4.98
N CYS A 29 3.27 7.24 5.77
CA CYS A 29 4.37 6.26 5.65
C CYS A 29 4.35 5.54 4.30
N PHE A 30 3.18 5.15 3.79
CA PHE A 30 3.04 4.47 2.50
C PHE A 30 3.46 5.36 1.34
N VAL A 31 3.01 6.62 1.34
CA VAL A 31 3.39 7.62 0.34
C VAL A 31 4.89 7.90 0.40
N ALA A 32 5.45 8.14 1.59
CA ALA A 32 6.88 8.34 1.76
C ALA A 32 7.70 7.13 1.30
N GLY A 33 7.26 5.91 1.64
CA GLY A 33 7.87 4.66 1.19
C GLY A 33 7.84 4.51 -0.33
N THR A 34 6.72 4.88 -0.96
CA THR A 34 6.58 4.84 -2.43
C THR A 34 7.56 5.80 -3.10
N PHE A 35 7.72 7.02 -2.57
CA PHE A 35 8.72 7.96 -3.06
C PHE A 35 10.14 7.45 -2.87
N LEU A 36 10.45 6.87 -1.72
CA LEU A 36 11.77 6.26 -1.47
C LEU A 36 12.05 5.13 -2.46
N VAL A 37 11.10 4.23 -2.67
CA VAL A 37 11.22 3.12 -3.61
C VAL A 37 11.38 3.64 -5.04
N ALA A 38 10.59 4.63 -5.46
CA ALA A 38 10.70 5.26 -6.78
C ALA A 38 12.06 5.93 -6.98
N PHE A 39 12.59 6.63 -5.95
CA PHE A 39 13.89 7.26 -6.00
C PHE A 39 15.03 6.25 -6.08
N ILE A 40 14.95 5.17 -5.29
CA ILE A 40 15.88 4.05 -5.33
C ILE A 40 15.84 3.42 -6.73
N LEU A 41 14.66 3.03 -7.23
CA LEU A 41 14.49 2.46 -8.56
C LEU A 41 14.99 3.39 -9.67
N SER A 42 14.78 4.71 -9.56
CA SER A 42 15.32 5.68 -10.50
C SER A 42 16.85 5.67 -10.56
N LYS A 43 17.53 5.31 -9.47
CA LYS A 43 18.99 5.19 -9.43
C LYS A 43 19.49 3.85 -9.98
N PHE A 44 18.70 2.78 -9.83
CA PHE A 44 19.09 1.43 -10.26
C PHE A 44 18.65 1.08 -11.68
N ILE A 45 17.56 1.66 -12.16
CA ILE A 45 17.07 1.49 -13.53
C ILE A 45 17.75 2.56 -14.38
N THR A 46 18.94 2.23 -14.90
CA THR A 46 19.55 3.00 -15.98
C THR A 46 18.63 2.89 -17.19
N LEU A 47 17.82 3.93 -17.43
CA LEU A 47 17.00 4.04 -18.63
C LEU A 47 17.95 4.09 -19.84
N LYS A 48 18.10 2.96 -20.52
CA LYS A 48 18.81 2.92 -21.79
C LYS A 48 17.90 3.50 -22.86
N PRO A 49 18.38 4.46 -23.67
CA PRO A 49 17.62 4.90 -24.83
C PRO A 49 17.36 3.69 -25.73
N VAL A 50 16.13 3.57 -26.21
CA VAL A 50 15.78 2.66 -27.29
C VAL A 50 16.21 3.35 -28.58
N GLU A 51 17.14 2.74 -29.31
CA GLU A 51 17.42 3.06 -30.72
C GLU A 51 16.30 2.56 -31.62
#